data_AF-A0A1H6IB48-F1
#
_entry.id   AF-A0A1H6IB48-F1
#
_cell.length_a   1.000
_cell.length_b   1.000
_cell.length_c   1.000
_cell.angle_alpha   90.00
_cell.angle_beta   90.00
_cell.angle_gamma   90.00
#
_symmetry.space_group_name_H-M   'P 1'
#
loop_
_entity.id
_entity.type
_entity.pdbx_description
1 polymer ?
#
loop_
_entity_poly.entity_id
_entity_poly.type
_entity_poly.pdbx_seq_one_letter_code
_entity_poly.pdbx_strand_id
1 'polypeptide(L)'
;MWLILQQDEPDDYVIATGVQHTVREFTTLAFKNDGIELEWKGEGLDEKGYDKKTGKMLVCVNPKWYRPTDVVNLWGDPTKAKTKLGWNPQKTSYEQLCAIMAEHDL
;
A
#
# COMPACT_ATOMS: atom_id res chain seq x y z
N MET A 1 -18.48 -1.89 5.61
CA MET A 1 -19.43 -3.01 5.79
C MET A 1 -20.72 -2.58 6.47
N TRP A 2 -20.67 -1.88 7.62
CA TRP A 2 -21.88 -1.44 8.34
C TRP A 2 -22.93 -0.76 7.43
N LEU A 3 -22.53 0.23 6.61
CA LEU A 3 -23.43 0.92 5.66
C LEU A 3 -24.09 0.00 4.62
N ILE A 4 -23.39 -1.05 4.15
CA ILE A 4 -23.95 -2.02 3.19
C ILE A 4 -25.11 -2.78 3.83
N LEU A 5 -24.99 -3.10 5.13
CA LEU A 5 -26.03 -3.80 5.88
C LEU A 5 -27.23 -2.91 6.24
N GLN A 6 -27.14 -1.60 6.04
CA GLN A 6 -28.24 -0.67 6.30
C GLN A 6 -29.08 -0.38 5.05
N GLN A 7 -28.78 -1.01 3.90
CA GLN A 7 -29.52 -0.80 2.67
C GLN A 7 -30.81 -1.62 2.66
N ASP A 8 -31.86 -1.12 2.01
CA ASP A 8 -33.16 -1.80 1.93
C ASP A 8 -33.09 -3.11 1.13
N GLU A 9 -32.26 -3.15 0.08
CA GLU A 9 -32.04 -4.31 -0.78
C GLU A 9 -30.59 -4.81 -0.69
N PRO A 10 -30.38 -6.14 -0.65
CA PRO A 10 -29.04 -6.71 -0.67
C PRO A 10 -28.37 -6.49 -2.03
N ASP A 11 -27.09 -6.09 -2.01
CA ASP A 11 -26.34 -5.82 -3.23
C ASP A 11 -24.82 -5.91 -2.97
N ASP A 12 -24.05 -6.05 -4.05
CA ASP A 12 -22.60 -6.18 -4.03
C ASP A 12 -21.90 -4.87 -4.37
N TYR A 13 -20.84 -4.55 -3.63
CA TYR A 13 -20.11 -3.29 -3.76
C TYR A 13 -18.60 -3.51 -3.82
N VAL A 14 -17.93 -2.89 -4.78
CA VAL A 14 -16.47 -2.72 -4.76
C VAL A 14 -16.13 -1.61 -3.76
N ILE A 15 -15.33 -1.94 -2.76
CA ILE A 15 -14.76 -0.99 -1.81
C ILE A 15 -13.26 -0.90 -2.06
N ALA A 16 -12.82 0.24 -2.59
CA ALA A 16 -11.43 0.51 -2.93
C ALA A 16 -11.14 2.00 -2.82
N THR A 17 -9.86 2.37 -2.77
CA THR A 17 -9.41 3.77 -2.77
C THR A 17 -9.52 4.43 -4.15
N GLY A 18 -9.45 3.61 -5.22
CA GLY A 18 -9.32 4.07 -6.60
C GLY A 18 -7.90 4.50 -6.98
N VAL A 19 -6.90 4.24 -6.12
CA VAL A 19 -5.48 4.46 -6.41
C VAL A 19 -4.69 3.18 -6.14
N GLN A 20 -3.55 3.03 -6.80
CA GLN A 20 -2.65 1.89 -6.64
C GLN A 20 -1.23 2.37 -6.37
N HIS A 21 -0.49 1.58 -5.61
CA HIS A 21 0.89 1.85 -5.23
C HIS A 21 1.72 0.58 -5.29
N THR A 22 3.03 0.72 -5.48
CA THR A 22 3.94 -0.42 -5.50
C THR A 22 4.39 -0.80 -4.09
N VAL A 23 4.85 -2.05 -3.92
CA VAL A 23 5.52 -2.48 -2.67
C VAL A 23 6.77 -1.64 -2.40
N ARG A 24 7.47 -1.18 -3.46
CA ARG A 24 8.62 -0.28 -3.34
C ARG A 24 8.23 1.07 -2.74
N GLU A 25 7.14 1.67 -3.20
CA GLU A 25 6.62 2.94 -2.67
C GLU A 25 6.25 2.79 -1.19
N PHE A 26 5.55 1.72 -0.82
CA PHE A 26 5.20 1.44 0.57
C PHE A 26 6.45 1.35 1.45
N THR A 27 7.43 0.56 1.00
CA THR A 27 8.71 0.38 1.72
C THR A 27 9.44 1.71 1.86
N THR A 28 9.50 2.51 0.79
CA THR A 28 10.18 3.82 0.79
C THR A 28 9.50 4.79 1.76
N LEU A 29 8.16 4.83 1.79
CA LEU A 29 7.42 5.71 2.69
C LEU A 29 7.51 5.25 4.15
N ALA A 30 7.48 3.94 4.43
CA ALA A 30 7.65 3.41 5.77
C ALA A 30 9.00 3.85 6.36
N PHE A 31 10.11 3.55 5.68
CA PHE A 31 11.44 3.99 6.13
C PHE A 31 11.56 5.51 6.25
N LYS A 32 10.92 6.27 5.36
CA LYS A 32 10.91 7.74 5.44
C LYS A 32 10.22 8.24 6.71
N ASN A 33 9.14 7.61 7.17
CA ASN A 33 8.48 7.96 8.43
C ASN A 33 9.38 7.66 9.65
N ASP A 34 10.31 6.71 9.52
CA ASP A 34 11.34 6.40 10.52
C ASP A 34 12.61 7.26 10.38
N GLY A 35 12.58 8.29 9.52
CA GLY A 35 13.70 9.20 9.29
C GLY A 35 14.83 8.61 8.43
N ILE A 36 14.57 7.54 7.69
CA ILE A 36 15.54 6.86 6.82
C ILE A 36 15.19 7.14 5.35
N GLU A 37 16.11 7.76 4.61
CA GLU A 37 15.98 7.94 3.17
C GLU A 37 16.60 6.73 2.46
N LEU A 38 15.79 5.93 1.77
CA LEU A 38 16.26 4.80 0.98
C LEU A 38 16.80 5.22 -0.39
N GLU A 39 17.94 4.65 -0.76
CA GLU A 39 18.50 4.66 -2.10
C GLU A 39 18.43 3.25 -2.69
N TRP A 40 17.68 3.08 -3.78
CA TRP A 40 17.53 1.80 -4.49
C TRP A 40 18.63 1.62 -5.52
N LYS A 41 19.30 0.46 -5.53
CA LYS A 41 20.36 0.11 -6.49
C LYS A 41 20.18 -1.31 -6.99
N GLY A 42 20.52 -1.55 -8.26
CA GLY A 42 20.31 -2.83 -8.92
C GLY A 42 18.90 -2.96 -9.49
N GLU A 43 18.58 -4.15 -9.99
CA GLU A 43 17.29 -4.45 -10.62
C GLU A 43 16.91 -5.92 -10.37
N GLY A 44 15.61 -6.23 -10.46
CA GLY A 44 15.11 -7.60 -10.28
C GLY A 44 15.51 -8.23 -8.95
N LEU A 45 16.11 -9.42 -8.99
CA LEU A 45 16.56 -10.15 -7.79
C LEU A 45 17.79 -9.52 -7.13
N ASP A 46 18.57 -8.74 -7.87
CA ASP A 46 19.79 -8.09 -7.37
C ASP A 46 19.52 -6.70 -6.77
N GLU A 47 18.28 -6.23 -6.86
CA GLU A 47 17.86 -4.96 -6.30
C GLU A 47 17.94 -4.94 -4.77
N LYS A 48 18.51 -3.85 -4.24
CA LYS A 48 18.71 -3.60 -2.82
C LYS A 48 18.39 -2.15 -2.46
N GLY A 49 17.83 -1.96 -1.28
CA GLY A 49 17.59 -0.65 -0.66
C GLY A 49 18.64 -0.37 0.41
N TYR A 50 19.31 0.78 0.29
CA TYR A 50 20.34 1.23 1.23
C TYR A 50 19.89 2.49 1.93
N ASP A 51 20.22 2.64 3.20
CA ASP A 51 20.14 3.93 3.87
C ASP A 51 21.17 4.89 3.26
N LYS A 52 20.69 5.97 2.64
CA LYS A 52 21.52 6.97 1.98
C LYS A 52 22.51 7.65 2.94
N LYS A 53 22.18 7.76 4.22
CA LYS A 53 23.02 8.42 5.24
C LYS A 53 24.17 7.53 5.69
N THR A 54 23.91 6.24 5.90
CA THR A 54 24.87 5.31 6.50
C THR A 54 25.52 4.37 5.51
N GLY A 55 24.96 4.22 4.31
CA GLY A 55 25.35 3.22 3.31
C GLY A 55 24.97 1.79 3.69
N LYS A 56 24.25 1.58 4.81
CA LYS A 56 23.83 0.25 5.27
C LYS A 56 22.73 -0.30 4.36
N MET A 57 22.85 -1.55 3.93
CA MET A 57 21.77 -2.27 3.26
C MET A 57 20.65 -2.58 4.26
N LEU A 58 19.43 -2.15 3.95
CA LEU A 58 18.25 -2.36 4.80
C LEU A 58 17.20 -3.27 4.14
N VAL A 59 17.16 -3.30 2.81
CA VAL A 59 16.19 -4.09 2.04
C VAL A 59 16.91 -4.88 0.97
N CYS A 60 16.52 -6.14 0.78
CA CYS A 60 16.94 -6.96 -0.35
C CYS A 60 15.78 -7.82 -0.84
N VAL A 61 15.84 -8.21 -2.12
CA VAL A 61 14.89 -9.14 -2.72
C VAL A 61 15.33 -10.58 -2.41
N ASN A 62 14.38 -11.42 -2.00
CA ASN A 62 14.64 -12.83 -1.78
C ASN A 62 13.60 -13.67 -2.55
N PRO A 63 14.03 -14.53 -3.50
CA PRO A 63 13.12 -15.28 -4.37
C PRO A 63 12.22 -16.25 -3.61
N LYS A 64 12.56 -16.62 -2.36
CA LYS A 64 11.71 -17.46 -1.52
C LYS A 64 10.35 -16.83 -1.19
N TRP A 65 10.22 -15.51 -1.31
CA TRP A 65 8.96 -14.80 -1.06
C TRP A 65 8.08 -14.67 -2.30
N TYR A 66 8.55 -15.13 -3.46
CA TYR A 66 7.81 -15.06 -4.70
C TYR A 66 6.71 -16.13 -4.69
N ARG A 67 5.53 -15.76 -5.20
CA ARG A 67 4.43 -16.70 -5.36
C ARG A 67 4.56 -17.39 -6.72
N PRO A 68 4.25 -18.70 -6.84
CA PRO A 68 4.24 -19.40 -8.13
C PRO A 68 3.31 -18.74 -9.16
N THR A 69 2.23 -18.14 -8.67
CA THR A 69 1.30 -17.32 -9.43
C THR A 69 1.05 -16.05 -8.62
N ASP A 70 1.26 -14.90 -9.25
CA ASP A 70 1.13 -13.60 -8.58
C ASP A 70 0.05 -12.74 -9.22
N VAL A 71 -0.57 -11.89 -8.41
CA VAL A 71 -1.51 -10.88 -8.88
C VAL A 71 -0.76 -9.56 -8.97
N VAL A 72 -0.36 -9.21 -10.19
CA VAL A 72 0.57 -8.09 -10.41
C VAL A 72 -0.09 -6.74 -10.11
N ASN A 73 -1.37 -6.58 -10.42
CA ASN A 73 -2.10 -5.32 -10.25
C ASN A 73 -3.51 -5.57 -9.70
N LEU A 74 -3.89 -4.75 -8.71
CA LEU A 74 -5.25 -4.65 -8.20
C LEU A 74 -5.63 -3.17 -8.14
N TRP A 75 -6.62 -2.79 -8.94
CA TRP A 75 -7.12 -1.43 -9.01
C TRP A 75 -8.65 -1.43 -9.06
N GLY A 76 -9.27 -1.09 -7.93
CA GLY A 76 -10.72 -1.13 -7.79
C GLY A 76 -11.38 0.21 -8.12
N ASP A 77 -12.50 0.16 -8.84
CA ASP A 77 -13.39 1.31 -9.07
C ASP A 77 -14.53 1.33 -8.02
N PRO A 78 -14.49 2.26 -7.05
CA PRO A 78 -15.52 2.36 -6.01
C PRO A 78 -16.71 3.25 -6.41
N THR A 79 -16.93 3.57 -7.69
CA THR A 79 -17.96 4.51 -8.13
C THR A 79 -19.35 4.15 -7.59
N LYS A 80 -19.75 2.87 -7.62
CA LYS A 80 -21.03 2.42 -7.06
C LYS A 80 -21.15 2.72 -5.56
N ALA A 81 -20.11 2.39 -4.79
CA ALA A 81 -20.08 2.60 -3.34
C ALA A 81 -20.06 4.09 -2.97
N LYS A 82 -19.35 4.93 -3.73
CA LYS A 82 -19.36 6.39 -3.55
C LYS A 82 -20.78 6.94 -3.70
N THR A 83 -21.44 6.58 -4.79
CA THR A 83 -22.76 7.11 -5.14
C THR A 83 -23.86 6.60 -4.22
N LYS A 84 -23.86 5.31 -3.86
CA LYS A 84 -24.94 4.69 -3.09
C LYS A 84 -24.75 4.77 -1.57
N LEU A 85 -23.50 4.66 -1.11
CA LEU A 85 -23.20 4.54 0.33
C LEU A 85 -22.53 5.80 0.89
N GLY A 86 -22.22 6.81 0.06
CA GLY A 86 -21.42 7.94 0.49
C GLY A 86 -19.98 7.56 0.86
N TRP A 87 -19.46 6.46 0.32
CA TRP A 87 -18.10 5.99 0.59
C TRP A 87 -17.08 7.08 0.25
N ASN A 88 -16.25 7.48 1.22
CA ASN A 88 -15.14 8.40 1.01
C ASN A 88 -13.79 7.65 1.07
N PRO A 89 -13.28 7.16 -0.07
CA PRO A 89 -12.05 6.37 -0.10
C PRO A 89 -10.79 7.12 0.28
N GLN A 90 -10.83 8.45 0.26
CA GLN A 90 -9.67 9.31 0.42
C GLN A 90 -9.67 10.01 1.78
N LYS A 91 -10.54 9.59 2.70
CA LYS A 91 -10.56 10.09 4.09
C LYS A 91 -9.24 9.81 4.82
N THR A 92 -8.62 8.67 4.52
CA THR A 92 -7.26 8.33 4.90
C THR A 92 -6.47 8.12 3.62
N SER A 93 -5.54 9.02 3.33
CA SER A 93 -4.65 8.88 2.18
C SER A 93 -3.67 7.73 2.37
N TYR A 94 -3.03 7.32 1.27
CA TYR A 94 -2.02 6.26 1.29
C TYR A 94 -0.82 6.64 2.18
N GLU A 95 -0.36 7.89 2.10
CA GLU A 95 0.75 8.41 2.88
C GLU A 95 0.40 8.47 4.37
N GLN A 96 -0.83 8.90 4.71
CA GLN A 96 -1.31 8.87 6.09
C GLN A 96 -1.39 7.46 6.64
N LEU A 97 -1.87 6.49 5.85
CA LEU A 97 -1.91 5.09 6.27
C LEU A 97 -0.50 4.57 6.57
N CYS A 98 0.48 4.83 5.69
CA CYS A 98 1.87 4.43 5.92
C CYS A 98 2.44 5.07 7.20
N ALA A 99 2.15 6.35 7.45
CA ALA A 99 2.59 7.06 8.65
C ALA A 99 1.98 6.47 9.93
N ILE A 100 0.66 6.25 9.95
CA ILE A 100 -0.06 5.65 11.08
C ILE A 100 0.52 4.28 11.44
N MET A 101 0.78 3.45 10.43
CA MET A 101 1.34 2.11 10.65
C MET A 101 2.77 2.18 11.21
N ALA A 102 3.64 2.97 10.60
CA ALA A 102 5.02 3.11 11.06
C ALA A 102 5.10 3.67 12.49
N GLU A 103 4.33 4.72 12.79
CA GLU A 103 4.27 5.32 14.13
C GLU A 103 3.83 4.32 15.21
N HIS A 104 2.94 3.38 14.88
CA HIS A 104 2.43 2.40 15.84
C HIS A 104 3.33 1.19 16.07
N ASP A 105 4.27 0.89 15.17
CA ASP A 105 5.22 -0.21 15.31
C ASP A 105 6.53 0.20 16.03
N LEU A 106 6.77 1.51 16.20
CA LEU A 106 7.91 2.10 16.93
C LEU A 106 7.68 2.17 18.45
#